data_AF-A0A432G316-F1
#
_entry.id   AF-A0A432G316-F1
#
_cell.length_a   1.000
_cell.length_b   1.000
_cell.length_c   1.000
_cell.angle_alpha   90.00
_cell.angle_beta   90.00
_cell.angle_gamma   90.00
#
_symmetry.space_group_name_H-M   'P 1'
#
loop_
_entity.id
_entity.type
_entity.pdbx_description
1 polymer ?
#
loop_
_entity_poly.entity_id
_entity_poly.type
_entity_poly.pdbx_seq_one_letter_code
_entity_poly.pdbx_strand_id
1 'polypeptide(L)' 'RMALKVVDEAIQLFGGVGVSQDTPLSRMWMHLRTLRLADGPDAVHRRQVARTELRQYADKKP' A
#
# COMPACT_ATOMS: atom_id res chain seq x y z
N ARG A 1 1.98 -0.46 0.59
CA ARG A 1 2.75 0.39 -0.36
C ARG A 1 3.98 -0.32 -0.89
N MET A 2 4.88 -0.83 -0.04
CA MET A 2 6.11 -1.51 -0.46
C MET A 2 5.87 -2.72 -1.37
N ALA A 3 5.00 -3.66 -0.99
CA ALA A 3 4.72 -4.84 -1.80
C ALA A 3 4.21 -4.49 -3.21
N LEU A 4 3.31 -3.51 -3.33
CA LEU A 4 2.80 -3.06 -4.62
C LEU A 4 3.92 -2.49 -5.51
N LYS A 5 4.86 -1.73 -4.92
CA LYS A 5 6.03 -1.19 -5.64
C LYS A 5 6.95 -2.32 -6.14
N VAL A 6 7.24 -3.31 -5.30
CA VAL A 6 8.07 -4.46 -5.68
C VAL A 6 7.46 -5.24 -6.83
N VAL A 7 6.14 -5.50 -6.77
CA VAL A 7 5.44 -6.19 -7.86
C VAL A 7 5.43 -5.36 -9.14
N ASP A 8 5.27 -4.03 -9.03
CA ASP A 8 5.33 -3.13 -10.18
C ASP A 8 6.71 -3.16 -10.87
N GLU A 9 7.80 -3.10 -10.11
CA GLU A 9 9.17 -3.23 -10.63
C GLU A 9 9.40 -4.59 -11.30
N ALA A 10 8.87 -5.68 -10.72
CA ALA A 10 8.92 -7.00 -11.35
C ALA A 10 8.14 -7.06 -12.67
N ILE A 11 6.97 -6.42 -12.77
CA ILE A 11 6.22 -6.30 -14.02
C ILE A 11 7.06 -5.59 -15.09
N GLN A 12 7.72 -4.47 -14.73
CA GLN A 12 8.58 -3.74 -15.67
C GLN A 12 9.73 -4.60 -16.19
N LEU A 13 10.38 -5.39 -15.33
CA LEU A 13 11.47 -6.30 -15.72
C LEU A 13 11.01 -7.41 -16.68
N PHE A 14 9.77 -7.90 -16.52
CA PHE A 14 9.19 -8.94 -17.37
C PHE A 14 8.56 -8.39 -18.67
N GLY A 15 8.46 -7.07 -18.83
CA GLY A 15 7.85 -6.44 -20.00
C GLY A 15 6.40 -6.87 -20.22
N GLY A 16 6.00 -7.14 -21.48
CA GLY A 16 4.63 -7.51 -21.82
C GLY A 16 4.12 -8.79 -21.12
N VAL A 17 5.02 -9.73 -20.82
CA VAL A 17 4.70 -10.95 -20.05
C VAL A 17 4.39 -10.64 -18.58
N GLY A 18 4.88 -9.51 -18.04
CA GLY A 18 4.60 -9.07 -16.68
C GLY A 18 3.13 -8.70 -16.46
N VAL A 19 2.41 -8.30 -17.51
CA VAL A 19 0.97 -7.99 -17.46
C VAL A 19 0.09 -9.09 -18.04
N SER A 20 0.67 -10.19 -18.51
CA SER A 20 -0.10 -11.33 -19.05
C SER A 20 -0.64 -12.22 -17.92
N GLN A 21 -1.28 -13.34 -18.30
CA GLN A 21 -1.70 -14.39 -17.38
C GLN A 21 -0.66 -15.51 -17.24
N ASP A 22 0.47 -15.40 -17.95
CA ASP A 22 1.56 -16.39 -17.92
C ASP A 22 2.40 -16.28 -16.64
N THR A 23 2.31 -15.13 -15.96
CA THR A 23 2.94 -14.89 -14.65
C THR A 23 1.87 -14.52 -13.63
N PRO A 24 2.12 -14.71 -12.32
CA PRO A 24 1.18 -14.29 -11.28
C PRO A 24 1.17 -12.77 -11.06
N LEU A 25 2.08 -12.02 -11.70
CA LEU A 25 2.39 -10.62 -11.37
C LEU A 25 1.18 -9.69 -11.54
N SER A 26 0.42 -9.83 -12.63
CA SER A 26 -0.79 -9.05 -12.89
C SER A 26 -1.85 -9.24 -11.79
N ARG A 27 -2.09 -10.49 -11.38
CA ARG A 27 -3.01 -10.85 -10.28
C ARG A 27 -2.53 -10.30 -8.94
N MET A 28 -1.24 -10.42 -8.65
CA MET A 28 -0.64 -9.90 -7.42
C MET A 28 -0.79 -8.37 -7.34
N TRP A 29 -0.53 -7.65 -8.43
CA TRP A 29 -0.66 -6.19 -8.48
C TRP A 29 -2.11 -5.77 -8.20
N MET A 30 -3.09 -6.42 -8.84
CA MET A 30 -4.51 -6.16 -8.61
C MET A 30 -4.92 -6.39 -7.15
N HIS A 31 -4.55 -7.53 -6.56
CA HIS A 31 -4.87 -7.82 -5.16
C HIS A 31 -4.18 -6.85 -4.19
N LEU A 32 -2.92 -6.53 -4.41
CA LEU A 32 -2.22 -5.55 -3.57
C LEU A 32 -2.83 -4.15 -3.69
N ARG A 33 -3.39 -3.79 -4.86
CA ARG A 33 -4.08 -2.52 -5.06
C ARG A 33 -5.39 -2.45 -4.29
N THR A 34 -6.14 -3.56 -4.19
CA THR A 34 -7.39 -3.62 -3.42
C THR A 34 -7.13 -3.60 -1.92
N LEU A 35 -6.05 -4.25 -1.45
CA LEU A 35 -5.66 -4.21 -0.03
C LEU A 35 -5.33 -2.81 0.51
N ARG A 36 -5.04 -1.84 -0.37
CA ARG A 36 -4.89 -0.43 0.04
C ARG A 36 -6.20 0.26 0.41
N LEU A 37 -7.33 -0.42 0.21
CA LEU A 37 -8.67 0.02 0.52
C LEU A 37 -9.30 -0.83 1.63
N ALA A 38 -8.87 -2.09 1.76
CA ALA A 38 -9.35 -3.02 2.78
C ALA A 38 -9.13 -2.48 4.19
N ASP A 39 -10.13 -2.66 5.06
CA ASP A 39 -10.13 -2.20 6.47
C ASP A 39 -9.79 -0.72 6.66
N GLY A 40 -10.05 0.09 5.63
CA GLY A 40 -9.79 1.53 5.60
C GLY A 40 -8.75 1.91 4.55
N PRO A 41 -9.02 2.93 3.72
CA PRO A 41 -8.00 3.46 2.82
C PRO A 41 -6.76 3.92 3.58
N ASP A 42 -5.58 3.95 2.92
CA ASP A 42 -4.32 4.39 3.55
C ASP A 42 -4.45 5.70 4.38
N ALA A 43 -5.36 6.61 4.00
CA ALA A 43 -5.60 7.87 4.70
C ALA A 43 -6.21 7.67 6.10
N VAL A 44 -7.11 6.69 6.25
CA VAL A 44 -7.71 6.33 7.54
C VAL A 44 -6.64 5.74 8.46
N HIS A 45 -5.81 4.81 7.96
CA HIS A 45 -4.70 4.25 8.75
C HIS A 45 -3.70 5.34 9.18
N ARG A 46 -3.32 6.25 8.27
CA ARG A 46 -2.45 7.39 8.63
C ARG A 46 -3.09 8.32 9.67
N ARG A 47 -4.39 8.60 9.55
CA ARG A 47 -5.12 9.42 10.53
C ARG A 47 -5.14 8.74 11.90
N GLN A 48 -5.33 7.43 11.96
CA GLN A 48 -5.32 6.68 13.21
C GLN A 48 -3.95 6.77 13.89
N VAL A 49 -2.86 6.53 13.16
CA VAL A 49 -1.49 6.72 13.67
C VAL A 49 -1.30 8.15 14.16
N ALA A 50 -1.66 9.15 13.35
CA ALA A 50 -1.53 10.55 13.72
C ALA A 50 -2.28 10.91 15.01
N ARG A 51 -3.51 10.39 15.22
CA ARG A 51 -4.25 10.60 16.48
C ARG A 51 -3.53 10.02 17.68
N THR A 52 -2.96 8.82 17.54
CA THR A 52 -2.21 8.16 18.62
C THR A 52 -0.93 8.93 18.95
N GLU A 53 -0.17 9.34 17.95
CA GLU A 53 1.08 10.10 18.13
C GLU A 53 0.82 11.48 18.74
N LEU A 54 -0.13 12.24 18.19
CA LEU A 54 -0.44 13.60 18.65
C LEU A 54 -1.02 13.64 20.07
N ARG A 55 -1.65 12.56 20.54
CA ARG A 55 -2.20 12.49 21.91
C ARG A 55 -1.12 12.72 22.97
N GLN A 56 0.12 12.26 22.73
CA GLN A 56 1.24 12.45 23.66
C GLN A 56 1.70 13.91 23.77
N TYR A 57 1.35 14.73 22.79
CA TYR A 57 1.72 16.14 22.73
C TYR A 57 0.56 17.08 23.12
N ALA A 58 -0.68 16.58 23.13
CA ALA A 58 -1.86 17.37 23.46
C ALA A 58 -1.88 17.89 24.91
N ASP A 59 -1.26 17.16 25.86
CA ASP A 59 -1.17 17.54 27.28
C ASP A 59 0.10 18.34 27.61
N LYS A 60 1.06 18.47 26.67
CA LYS A 60 2.20 19.38 26.81
C LYS A 60 1.77 20.78 26.36
N LYS A 61 1.12 21.52 27.26
CA LYS A 61 1.04 22.98 27.11
C LYS A 61 2.45 23.57 27.16
N PRO A 62 2.74 24.64 26.40
CA PRO A 62 3.95 25.44 26.61
C PRO A 62 3.98 26.01 28.04
#